data_AF-A0A7W0G2T0-F1
#
_entry.id   AF-A0A7W0G2T0-F1
#
_cell.length_a   1.000
_cell.length_b   1.000
_cell.length_c   1.000
_cell.angle_alpha   90.00
_cell.angle_beta   90.00
_cell.angle_gamma   90.00
#
_symmetry.space_group_name_H-M   'P 1'
#
loop_
_entity.id
_entity.type
_entity.pdbx_description
1 polymer ?
#
loop_
_entity_poly.entity_id
_entity_poly.type
_entity_poly.pdbx_seq_one_letter_code
_entity_poly.pdbx_strand_id
1 'polypeptide(L)'
;MLRESGIEYQKVNYFFEPIGEEKLRELIAKMGIAPRELLRTGEAVYRELGLGKRELSDEEIIKLLAEHPELLQRPIVERGGRAVLGRPTENIKVLLDEA
;
A
#
# COMPACT_ATOMS: atom_id res chain seq x y z
N MET A 1 4.05 9.96 15.41
CA MET A 1 3.27 10.70 14.39
C MET A 1 1.76 10.52 14.55
N LEU A 2 1.09 9.46 14.04
CA LEU A 2 -0.39 9.38 14.11
C LEU A 2 -0.98 9.31 15.53
N ARG A 3 -0.29 8.63 16.47
CA ARG A 3 -0.70 8.62 17.89
C ARG A 3 -0.46 9.95 18.60
N GLU A 4 0.48 10.74 18.10
CA GLU A 4 0.89 12.02 18.72
C GLU A 4 0.10 13.20 18.15
N SER A 5 -0.50 13.06 16.95
CA SER A 5 -1.32 14.10 16.33
C SER A 5 -2.75 14.18 16.89
N GLY A 6 -3.15 13.26 17.78
CA GLY A 6 -4.50 13.23 18.37
C GLY A 6 -5.62 12.91 17.36
N ILE A 7 -5.28 12.51 16.14
CA ILE A 7 -6.24 12.22 15.07
C ILE A 7 -6.75 10.79 15.26
N GLU A 8 -8.07 10.61 15.31
CA GLU A 8 -8.67 9.29 15.29
C GLU A 8 -8.40 8.60 13.94
N TYR A 9 -7.89 7.38 13.97
CA TYR A 9 -7.65 6.57 12.77
C TYR A 9 -8.12 5.14 13.01
N GLN A 10 -8.64 4.52 11.96
CA GLN A 10 -8.93 3.09 11.96
C GLN A 10 -7.67 2.33 11.55
N LYS A 11 -7.23 1.40 12.38
CA LYS A 11 -6.12 0.50 12.05
C LYS A 11 -6.66 -0.76 11.39
N VAL A 12 -6.42 -0.91 10.09
CA VAL A 12 -6.71 -2.14 9.36
C VAL A 12 -5.49 -3.06 9.38
N ASN A 13 -5.67 -4.30 9.84
CA ASN A 13 -4.62 -5.31 9.76
C ASN A 13 -4.83 -6.17 8.52
N TYR A 14 -4.18 -5.78 7.43
CA TYR A 14 -4.30 -6.44 6.13
C TYR A 14 -3.84 -7.92 6.11
N PHE A 15 -3.20 -8.40 7.18
CA PHE A 15 -2.85 -9.81 7.32
C PHE A 15 -4.04 -10.67 7.79
N PHE A 16 -4.98 -10.08 8.53
CA PHE A 16 -6.22 -10.74 8.96
C PHE A 16 -7.41 -10.37 8.07
N GLU A 17 -7.42 -9.14 7.56
CA GLU A 17 -8.44 -8.61 6.67
C GLU A 17 -7.78 -8.18 5.35
N PRO A 18 -7.49 -9.14 4.44
CA PRO A 18 -6.78 -8.85 3.21
C PRO A 18 -7.51 -7.78 2.39
N ILE A 19 -6.73 -6.88 1.81
CA ILE A 19 -7.26 -5.82 0.95
C ILE A 19 -7.54 -6.44 -0.41
N GLY A 20 -8.81 -6.49 -0.79
CA GLY A 20 -9.22 -7.01 -2.10
C GLY A 20 -8.73 -6.15 -3.26
N GLU A 21 -8.73 -6.72 -4.47
CA GLU A 21 -8.26 -6.05 -5.69
C GLU A 21 -8.94 -4.71 -5.95
N GLU A 22 -10.26 -4.61 -5.73
CA GLU A 22 -11.01 -3.35 -5.95
C GLU A 22 -10.51 -2.24 -5.03
N LYS A 23 -10.28 -2.55 -3.75
CA LYS A 23 -9.76 -1.59 -2.78
C LYS A 23 -8.31 -1.23 -3.08
N LEU A 24 -7.50 -2.17 -3.54
CA LEU A 24 -6.14 -1.89 -4.01
C LEU A 24 -6.14 -0.92 -5.21
N ARG A 25 -6.99 -1.16 -6.21
CA ARG A 25 -7.17 -0.24 -7.36
C ARG A 25 -7.55 1.17 -6.90
N GLU A 26 -8.49 1.28 -5.98
CA GLU A 26 -8.90 2.56 -5.40
C GLU A 26 -7.73 3.26 -4.70
N LEU A 27 -7.00 2.55 -3.84
CA LEU A 27 -5.86 3.12 -3.11
C LEU A 27 -4.75 3.57 -4.08
N ILE A 28 -4.42 2.76 -5.08
CA ILE A 28 -3.42 3.08 -6.09
C ILE A 28 -3.81 4.34 -6.87
N ALA A 29 -5.07 4.43 -7.30
CA ALA A 29 -5.59 5.60 -7.99
C ALA A 29 -5.52 6.86 -7.11
N LYS A 30 -5.85 6.74 -5.81
CA LYS A 30 -5.75 7.85 -4.85
C LYS A 30 -4.30 8.27 -4.55
N MET A 31 -3.36 7.34 -4.60
CA MET A 31 -1.93 7.59 -4.41
C MET A 31 -1.28 8.19 -5.66
N GLY A 32 -1.81 7.92 -6.85
CA GLY A 32 -1.24 8.37 -8.12
C GLY A 32 0.11 7.73 -8.44
N ILE A 33 0.35 6.51 -7.94
CA ILE A 33 1.59 5.74 -8.11
C ILE A 33 1.36 4.51 -8.97
N ALA A 34 2.43 3.90 -9.48
CA ALA A 34 2.30 2.61 -10.16
C ALA A 34 2.08 1.47 -9.13
N PRO A 35 1.29 0.42 -9.44
CA PRO A 35 1.13 -0.74 -8.56
C PRO A 35 2.46 -1.38 -8.16
N ARG A 36 3.47 -1.33 -9.05
CA ARG A 36 4.82 -1.82 -8.78
C ARG A 36 5.50 -1.13 -7.60
N GLU A 37 5.16 0.13 -7.31
CA GLU A 37 5.69 0.86 -6.16
C GLU A 37 5.15 0.32 -4.82
N LEU A 38 4.00 -0.34 -4.85
CA LEU A 38 3.46 -1.05 -3.69
C LEU A 38 4.07 -2.44 -3.48
N LEU A 39 4.84 -2.97 -4.44
CA LEU A 39 5.50 -4.26 -4.24
C LEU A 39 6.68 -4.12 -3.30
N ARG A 40 6.69 -4.97 -2.28
CA ARG A 40 7.75 -5.07 -1.30
C ARG A 40 8.81 -6.06 -1.79
N THR A 41 9.75 -5.55 -2.58
CA THR A 41 10.82 -6.34 -3.23
C THR A 41 11.80 -7.01 -2.26
N GLY A 42 11.80 -6.60 -0.99
CA GLY A 42 12.67 -7.14 0.06
C GLY A 42 12.17 -8.42 0.75
N GLU A 43 10.91 -8.83 0.52
CA GLU A 43 10.33 -10.01 1.19
C GLU A 43 10.77 -11.32 0.52
N ALA A 44 10.80 -12.41 1.30
CA ALA A 44 11.20 -13.73 0.80
C ALA A 44 10.29 -14.19 -0.34
N VAL A 45 8.97 -14.04 -0.19
CA VAL A 45 7.97 -14.39 -1.20
C VAL A 45 8.20 -13.70 -2.54
N TYR A 46 8.69 -12.45 -2.54
CA TYR A 46 9.03 -11.76 -3.79
C TYR A 46 10.12 -12.49 -4.58
N ARG A 47 11.11 -13.05 -3.87
CA ARG A 47 12.22 -13.81 -4.46
C ARG A 47 11.79 -15.23 -4.82
N GLU A 48 11.01 -15.89 -3.96
CA GLU A 48 10.50 -17.24 -4.17
C GLU A 48 9.59 -17.32 -5.40
N LEU A 49 8.72 -16.34 -5.59
CA LEU A 49 7.86 -16.21 -6.76
C LEU A 49 8.60 -15.66 -8.00
N GLY A 50 9.88 -15.31 -7.87
CA GLY A 50 10.70 -14.82 -8.98
C GLY A 50 10.20 -13.50 -9.60
N LEU A 51 9.48 -12.67 -8.85
CA LEU A 51 8.80 -11.49 -9.37
C LEU A 51 9.76 -10.43 -9.94
N GLY A 52 11.01 -10.40 -9.47
CA GLY A 52 12.05 -9.52 -10.00
C GLY A 52 12.56 -9.90 -11.38
N LYS A 53 12.27 -11.11 -11.87
CA LYS A 53 12.70 -11.63 -13.19
C LYS A 53 11.57 -11.60 -14.22
N ARG A 54 10.37 -11.21 -13.81
CA ARG A 54 9.17 -11.16 -14.65
C ARG A 54 8.80 -9.70 -14.92
N GLU A 55 8.41 -9.43 -16.15
CA GLU A 55 7.62 -8.23 -16.44
C GLU A 55 6.18 -8.55 -16.06
N LEU A 56 5.71 -7.92 -14.98
CA LEU A 56 4.34 -8.05 -14.49
C LEU A 56 3.58 -6.81 -14.92
N SER A 57 2.40 -7.02 -15.49
CA SER A 57 1.45 -5.95 -15.74
C SER A 57 0.88 -5.40 -14.42
N ASP A 58 0.37 -4.17 -14.46
CA ASP A 58 -0.28 -3.53 -13.33
C ASP A 58 -1.42 -4.38 -12.74
N GLU A 59 -2.21 -5.03 -13.60
CA GLU A 59 -3.28 -5.93 -13.15
C GLU A 59 -2.75 -7.20 -12.46
N GLU A 60 -1.67 -7.80 -12.97
CA GLU A 60 -1.05 -8.96 -12.31
C GLU A 60 -0.49 -8.57 -10.95
N ILE A 61 0.11 -7.38 -10.82
CA ILE A 61 0.63 -6.90 -9.55
C ILE A 61 -0.49 -6.73 -8.53
N ILE A 62 -1.63 -6.15 -8.93
CA ILE A 62 -2.79 -5.96 -8.05
C ILE A 62 -3.34 -7.30 -7.56
N LYS A 63 -3.45 -8.28 -8.46
CA LYS A 63 -3.87 -9.65 -8.10
C LYS A 63 -2.89 -10.28 -7.10
N LEU A 64 -1.60 -10.20 -7.38
CA LEU A 64 -0.55 -10.72 -6.48
C LEU A 64 -0.59 -10.05 -5.11
N LEU A 65 -0.86 -8.75 -5.03
CA LEU A 65 -0.97 -8.03 -3.75
C LEU A 65 -2.21 -8.46 -2.95
N ALA A 66 -3.31 -8.79 -3.62
CA ALA A 66 -4.52 -9.32 -2.98
C ALA A 66 -4.32 -10.76 -2.50
N GLU A 67 -3.64 -11.60 -3.30
CA GLU A 67 -3.35 -13.00 -2.97
C GLU A 67 -2.24 -13.14 -1.92
N HIS A 68 -1.25 -12.25 -1.94
CA HIS A 68 -0.10 -12.24 -1.04
C HIS A 68 0.03 -10.88 -0.34
N PRO A 69 -0.76 -10.60 0.71
CA PRO A 69 -0.74 -9.33 1.41
C PRO A 69 0.63 -8.97 2.01
N GLU A 70 1.50 -9.95 2.24
CA GLU A 70 2.90 -9.75 2.66
C GLU A 70 3.75 -8.99 1.63
N LEU A 71 3.40 -9.07 0.35
CA LEU A 71 4.04 -8.30 -0.72
C LEU A 71 3.65 -6.82 -0.71
N LEU A 72 2.65 -6.43 0.09
CA LEU A 72 2.17 -5.05 0.14
C LEU A 72 3.11 -4.16 0.97
N GLN A 73 3.52 -3.05 0.37
CA GLN A 73 4.36 -2.06 1.04
C GLN A 73 3.56 -1.31 2.11
N ARG A 74 4.23 -0.99 3.23
CA ARG A 74 3.59 -0.43 4.44
C ARG A 74 4.41 0.68 5.09
N PRO A 75 3.77 1.64 5.77
CA PRO A 75 2.31 1.79 5.93
C PRO A 75 1.64 2.47 4.73
N ILE A 76 0.39 2.10 4.42
CA ILE A 76 -0.50 2.86 3.54
C ILE A 76 -1.46 3.63 4.45
N VAL A 77 -1.64 4.92 4.21
CA VAL A 77 -2.58 5.76 4.97
C VAL A 77 -3.58 6.35 4.00
N GLU A 78 -4.86 6.20 4.29
CA GLU A 78 -5.97 6.76 3.53
C GLU A 78 -6.71 7.78 4.41
N ARG A 79 -7.02 8.95 3.85
CA ARG A 79 -7.83 9.98 4.51
C ARG A 79 -8.72 10.64 3.46
N GLY A 80 -10.03 10.42 3.58
CA GLY A 80 -11.01 10.94 2.61
C GLY A 80 -10.75 10.46 1.18
N GLY A 81 -10.58 11.42 0.26
CA GLY A 81 -10.31 11.16 -1.16
C GLY A 81 -8.86 10.88 -1.52
N ARG A 82 -7.93 10.90 -0.55
CA ARG A 82 -6.48 10.75 -0.79
C ARG A 82 -5.91 9.56 -0.04
N ALA A 83 -4.86 8.96 -0.61
CA ALA A 83 -4.07 7.92 0.04
C ALA A 83 -2.59 8.17 -0.23
N VAL A 84 -1.72 7.69 0.67
CA VAL A 84 -0.27 7.82 0.54
C VAL A 84 0.45 6.57 1.04
N LEU A 85 1.55 6.24 0.38
CA LEU A 85 2.53 5.30 0.88
C LEU A 85 3.49 6.03 1.82
N GLY A 86 3.53 5.61 3.09
CA GLY A 86 4.30 6.24 4.16
C GLY A 86 5.81 5.95 4.12
N ARG A 87 6.38 5.81 2.92
CA ARG A 87 7.82 5.68 2.67
C ARG A 87 8.20 6.59 1.51
N PRO A 88 8.77 7.78 1.78
CA PRO A 88 9.14 8.31 3.09
C PRO A 88 7.94 8.68 3.99
N THR A 89 8.15 8.73 5.30
CA THR A 89 7.13 9.11 6.29
C THR A 89 6.62 10.54 6.11
N GLU A 90 7.36 11.38 5.40
CA GLU A 90 6.96 12.74 5.00
C GLU A 90 5.69 12.74 4.15
N ASN A 91 5.45 11.71 3.34
CA ASN A 91 4.21 11.57 2.57
C ASN A 91 2.97 11.53 3.47
N ILE A 92 3.10 10.97 4.68
CA ILE A 92 2.02 10.95 5.67
C ILE A 92 1.74 12.38 6.17
N LYS A 93 2.76 13.23 6.33
CA LYS A 93 2.57 14.63 6.76
C LYS A 93 1.71 15.41 5.80
N VAL A 94 1.95 15.25 4.48
CA VAL A 94 1.15 15.87 3.43
C VAL A 94 -0.34 15.54 3.57
N LEU A 95 -0.66 14.31 4.01
CA LEU A 95 -2.04 13.88 4.25
C LEU A 95 -2.64 14.44 5.57
N LEU A 96 -1.81 14.84 6.52
CA LEU A 96 -2.23 15.35 7.83
C LEU A 96 -2.38 16.88 7.85
N ASP A 97 -1.52 17.60 7.12
CA ASP A 97 -1.45 19.08 7.11
C ASP A 97 -2.60 19.78 6.37
N GLU A 98 -3.48 19.05 5.68
CA GLU A 98 -4.70 19.59 5.03
C GLU A 98 -5.91 19.67 5.98
N ALA A 99 -5.71 20.10 7.23
CA ALA A 99 -6.78 20.31 8.21
C ALA A 99 -7.11 21.80 8.39
#